data_AF-A0A924VUD8-F1
#
_entry.id   AF-A0A924VUD8-F1
#
_cell.length_a   1.000
_cell.length_b   1.000
_cell.length_c   1.000
_cell.angle_alpha   90.00
_cell.angle_beta   90.00
_cell.angle_gamma   90.00
#
_symmetry.space_group_name_H-M   'P 1'
#
loop_
_entity.id
_entity.type
_entity.pdbx_description
1 polymer ?
#
loop_
_entity_poly.entity_id
_entity_poly.type
_entity_poly.pdbx_seq_one_letter_code
_entity_poly.pdbx_strand_id
1 'polypeptide(L)' 'QALLPASATGLPLDSKAQAEQVRSIAVERLGAILGRAPADVMARLDDALRLHLQL' A
#
# COMPACT_ATOMS: atom_id res chain seq x y z
N GLN A 1 8.33 -2.42 4.26
CA GLN A 1 7.86 -1.22 3.54
C GLN A 1 7.98 -1.42 2.03
N ALA A 2 7.11 -0.81 1.23
CA ALA A 2 7.15 -0.82 -0.24
C ALA A 2 6.99 0.60 -0.81
N LEU A 3 7.79 0.96 -1.82
CA LEU A 3 7.72 2.25 -2.51
C LEU A 3 6.42 2.34 -3.35
N LEU A 4 5.74 3.48 -3.25
CA LEU A 4 4.57 3.86 -4.03
C LEU A 4 4.95 5.08 -4.89
N PRO A 5 5.38 4.88 -6.15
CA PRO A 5 5.71 6.00 -7.03
C PRO A 5 4.46 6.84 -7.34
N ALA A 6 4.55 8.16 -7.24
CA ALA A 6 3.44 9.07 -7.58
C ALA A 6 2.96 8.85 -9.01
N SER A 7 3.92 8.73 -9.94
CA SER A 7 3.68 8.52 -11.37
C SER A 7 2.90 7.25 -11.69
N ALA A 8 2.97 6.24 -10.82
CA ALA A 8 2.31 4.95 -11.02
C ALA A 8 1.00 4.81 -10.22
N THR A 9 0.86 5.55 -9.11
CA THR A 9 -0.21 5.30 -8.13
C THR A 9 -1.32 6.36 -8.13
N GLY A 10 -1.08 7.54 -8.73
CA GLY A 10 -1.98 8.68 -8.68
C GLY A 10 -1.88 9.49 -7.37
N LEU A 11 -0.94 9.13 -6.48
CA LEU A 11 -0.62 9.91 -5.30
C LEU A 11 0.09 11.21 -5.68
N PRO A 12 -0.07 12.31 -4.92
CA PRO A 12 0.53 13.60 -5.24
C PRO A 12 2.06 13.60 -5.13
N LEU A 13 2.63 12.67 -4.36
CA LEU A 13 4.06 12.56 -4.07
C LEU A 13 4.45 11.08 -3.91
N ASP A 14 5.71 10.78 -4.20
CA ASP A 14 6.27 9.47 -3.90
C ASP A 14 6.07 9.14 -2.42
N SER A 15 5.55 7.95 -2.18
CA SER A 15 5.05 7.54 -0.88
C SER A 15 5.54 6.13 -0.53
N LYS A 16 5.20 5.65 0.67
CA LYS A 16 5.53 4.28 1.10
C LYS A 16 4.34 3.61 1.78
N ALA A 17 4.08 2.37 1.40
CA ALA A 17 3.22 1.49 2.16
C ALA A 17 4.04 0.86 3.30
N GLN A 18 3.54 0.98 4.53
CA GLN A 18 4.18 0.46 5.74
C GLN A 18 3.51 -0.85 6.16
N ALA A 19 4.02 -1.98 5.66
CA ALA A 19 3.53 -3.31 6.01
C ALA A 19 3.49 -3.53 7.53
N GLU A 20 4.46 -2.97 8.25
CA GLU A 20 4.56 -3.00 9.71
C GLU A 20 3.50 -2.18 10.46
N GLN A 21 2.65 -1.44 9.74
CA GLN A 21 1.52 -0.67 10.27
C GLN A 21 0.18 -1.20 9.75
N VAL A 22 0.13 -2.44 9.26
CA VAL A 22 -1.11 -3.08 8.79
C VAL A 22 -2.15 -3.16 9.91
N ARG A 23 -3.40 -2.85 9.59
CA ARG A 23 -4.52 -2.88 10.54
C ARG A 23 -5.84 -3.18 9.84
N SER A 24 -6.74 -3.85 10.55
CA SER A 24 -8.15 -4.00 10.15
C SER A 24 -8.94 -2.74 10.51
N ILE A 25 -9.81 -2.28 9.61
CA ILE A 25 -10.71 -1.15 9.84
C ILE A 25 -12.14 -1.49 9.42
N ALA A 26 -13.11 -0.84 10.05
CA ALA A 26 -14.51 -0.91 9.62
C ALA A 26 -14.71 -0.13 8.30
N VAL A 27 -15.65 -0.57 7.46
CA VAL A 27 -15.88 -0.01 6.10
C VAL A 27 -16.25 1.47 6.16
N GLU A 28 -16.95 1.90 7.20
CA GLU A 28 -17.39 3.27 7.44
C GLU A 28 -16.22 4.23 7.70
N ARG A 29 -15.01 3.71 7.96
CA ARG A 29 -13.79 4.50 8.09
C ARG A 29 -13.08 4.76 6.75
N LEU A 30 -13.53 4.16 5.65
CA LEU A 30 -12.98 4.42 4.32
C LEU A 30 -13.46 5.78 3.82
N GLY A 31 -12.51 6.62 3.40
CA GLY A 31 -12.78 7.91 2.76
C GLY A 31 -12.82 7.80 1.23
N ALA A 32 -12.52 8.91 0.56
CA ALA A 32 -12.42 8.95 -0.90
C ALA A 32 -11.27 8.07 -1.44
N ILE A 33 -11.43 7.56 -2.65
CA ILE A 33 -10.36 6.87 -3.38
C ILE A 33 -9.31 7.91 -3.80
N LEU A 34 -8.07 7.72 -3.35
CA LEU A 34 -6.96 8.64 -3.65
C LEU A 34 -6.11 8.22 -4.85
N GLY A 35 -6.24 6.97 -5.30
CA GLY A 35 -5.42 6.41 -6.36
C GLY A 35 -5.58 4.90 -6.48
N ARG A 36 -4.70 4.27 -7.25
CA ARG A 36 -4.67 2.82 -7.46
C ARG A 36 -3.23 2.36 -7.61
N ALA A 37 -2.82 1.37 -6.83
CA ALA A 37 -1.55 0.69 -7.04
C ALA A 37 -1.66 -0.29 -8.22
N PRO A 38 -0.77 -0.21 -9.23
CA PRO A 38 -0.70 -1.21 -10.29
C PRO A 38 -0.16 -2.56 -9.76
N ALA A 39 -0.28 -3.61 -10.57
CA ALA A 39 -0.02 -4.98 -10.15
C ALA A 39 1.43 -5.21 -9.67
N ASP A 40 2.41 -4.57 -10.30
CA ASP A 40 3.82 -4.62 -9.93
C ASP A 40 4.07 -3.96 -8.55
N VAL A 41 3.41 -2.84 -8.28
CA VAL A 41 3.47 -2.18 -6.96
C VAL A 41 2.79 -3.06 -5.90
N MET A 42 1.65 -3.68 -6.22
CA MET A 42 0.97 -4.61 -5.33
C MET A 42 1.81 -5.85 -5.02
N ALA A 43 2.54 -6.40 -6.00
CA ALA A 43 3.43 -7.55 -5.77
C ALA A 43 4.54 -7.22 -4.74
N ARG A 44 5.12 -6.02 -4.82
CA ARG A 44 6.11 -5.55 -3.84
C ARG A 44 5.52 -5.35 -2.45
N LEU A 45 4.26 -4.94 -2.36
CA LEU A 45 3.54 -4.83 -1.10
C LEU A 45 3.27 -6.20 -0.49
N ASP A 46 2.87 -7.18 -1.30
CA ASP A 46 2.66 -8.57 -0.87
C ASP A 46 3.96 -9.16 -0.28
N ASP A 47 5.11 -8.97 -0.94
CA ASP A 47 6.40 -9.43 -0.41
C ASP A 47 6.74 -8.76 0.93
N ALA A 48 6.48 -7.46 1.05
CA ALA A 48 6.69 -6.74 2.30
C ALA A 48 5.77 -7.23 3.43
N LEU A 49 4.52 -7.62 3.11
CA LEU A 49 3.58 -8.20 4.06
C LEU A 49 4.02 -9.60 4.49
N ARG A 50 4.41 -10.48 3.56
CA ARG A 50 4.92 -11.82 3.88
C ARG A 50 6.15 -11.75 4.79
N LEU A 51 7.09 -10.86 4.48
CA LEU A 51 8.25 -10.62 5.33
C LEU A 51 7.85 -10.14 6.74
N HIS A 52 6.93 -9.17 6.83
CA HIS A 52 6.50 -8.62 8.12
C HIS A 52 5.75 -9.65 8.98
N LEU A 53 4.94 -10.50 8.35
CA LEU A 53 4.08 -11.48 8.99
C LEU A 53 4.74 -12.87 9.12
N GLN A 54 5.97 -13.04 8.64
CA GLN A 54 6.71 -14.31 8.64
C GLN A 54 5.95 -15.45 7.94
N LEU A 55 5.43 -15.17 6.74
CA LEU A 55 4.67 -16.10 5.90
C LEU A 55 5.47 -16.64 4.71
#